data_AF-A0A6V7L035-F1
#
_entry.id   AF-A0A6V7L035-F1
#
_cell.length_a   1.000
_cell.length_b   1.000
_cell.length_c   1.000
_cell.angle_alpha   90.00
_cell.angle_beta   90.00
_cell.angle_gamma   90.00
#
_symmetry.space_group_name_H-M   'P 1'
#
loop_
_entity.id
_entity.type
_entity.pdbx_description
1 polymer ?
#
loop_
_entity_poly.entity_id
_entity_poly.type
_entity_poly.pdbx_seq_one_letter_code
_entity_poly.pdbx_strand_id
1 'polypeptide(L)'
;HDHHHEPGMPFDFNYAVKEDAFGNDYSHNAISDGDVTRGEYRVQLPDGRTQIVRYTADWKHGFSAQVTYEGTPRLDLQRPTGGFNRGY
;
A
#
# COMPACT_ATOMS: atom_id res chain seq x y z
N HIS A 1 4.39 -20.97 31.02
CA HIS A 1 5.20 -20.87 29.81
C HIS A 1 5.52 -19.40 29.59
N ASP A 2 6.66 -18.95 30.11
CA ASP A 2 7.17 -17.60 29.82
C ASP A 2 7.63 -17.58 28.36
N HIS A 3 6.96 -16.77 27.55
CA HIS A 3 7.38 -16.55 26.17
C HIS A 3 8.47 -15.48 26.22
N HIS A 4 9.72 -15.92 26.12
CA HIS A 4 10.85 -14.99 26.00
C HIS A 4 10.79 -14.31 24.63
N HIS A 5 10.68 -12.98 24.63
CA HIS A 5 10.79 -12.15 23.44
C HIS A 5 12.22 -11.63 23.33
N GLU A 6 12.83 -11.83 22.16
CA GLU A 6 14.14 -11.29 21.80
C GLU A 6 13.95 -10.24 20.71
N PRO A 7 14.39 -8.99 20.91
CA PRO A 7 14.30 -7.95 19.89
C PRO A 7 15.03 -8.33 18.60
N GLY A 8 14.45 -7.97 17.46
CA GLY A 8 15.07 -8.12 16.15
C GLY A 8 16.16 -7.08 15.88
N MET A 9 16.80 -7.18 14.71
CA MET A 9 17.73 -6.13 14.24
C MET A 9 16.94 -4.90 13.75
N PRO A 10 17.31 -3.68 14.17
CA PRO A 10 16.74 -2.46 13.64
C PRO A 10 16.97 -2.33 12.13
N PHE A 11 16.04 -1.68 11.44
CA PHE A 11 16.17 -1.35 10.03
C PHE A 11 15.43 -0.06 9.71
N ASP A 12 15.81 0.55 8.58
CA ASP A 12 15.12 1.68 7.97
C ASP A 12 15.26 1.54 6.46
N PHE A 13 14.15 1.57 5.73
CA PHE A 13 14.17 1.61 4.28
C PHE A 13 13.04 2.48 3.73
N ASN A 14 13.27 2.94 2.51
CA ASN A 14 12.28 3.65 1.71
C ASN A 14 12.53 3.39 0.22
N TYR A 15 11.47 3.18 -0.55
CA TYR A 15 11.51 3.20 -2.00
C TYR A 15 10.24 3.80 -2.59
N ALA A 16 10.36 4.31 -3.82
CA ALA A 16 9.24 4.83 -4.60
C ALA A 16 9.45 4.49 -6.08
N VAL A 17 8.35 4.15 -6.74
CA VAL A 17 8.28 3.93 -8.19
C VAL A 17 7.27 4.90 -8.74
N LYS A 18 7.71 5.69 -9.72
CA LYS A 18 6.85 6.60 -10.47
C LYS A 18 7.13 6.45 -11.95
N GLU A 19 6.15 5.97 -12.68
CA GLU A 19 6.24 5.70 -14.10
C GLU A 19 4.93 6.12 -14.79
N ASP A 20 4.94 7.35 -15.31
CA ASP A 20 3.76 7.97 -15.90
C ASP A 20 3.23 7.20 -17.13
N ALA A 21 4.12 6.53 -17.88
CA ALA A 21 3.76 5.80 -19.09
C ALA A 21 2.82 4.61 -18.86
N PHE A 22 2.90 3.99 -17.69
CA PHE A 22 2.10 2.80 -17.34
C PHE A 22 1.16 3.06 -16.14
N GLY A 23 1.16 4.28 -15.61
CA GLY A 23 0.33 4.66 -14.47
C GLY A 23 0.77 4.02 -13.15
N ASN A 24 2.02 3.53 -13.07
CA ASN A 24 2.56 2.95 -11.85
C ASN A 24 3.05 4.07 -10.94
N ASP A 25 2.34 4.32 -9.84
CA ASP A 25 2.80 5.21 -8.77
C ASP A 25 2.56 4.52 -7.42
N TYR A 26 3.65 4.06 -6.80
CA TYR A 26 3.63 3.43 -5.50
C TYR A 26 4.91 3.68 -4.71
N SER A 27 4.79 3.71 -3.38
CA SER A 27 5.93 3.84 -2.48
C SER A 27 5.70 3.05 -1.19
N HIS A 28 6.81 2.72 -0.54
CA HIS A 28 6.81 2.05 0.75
C HIS A 28 8.01 2.49 1.57
N ASN A 29 7.75 2.86 2.81
CA ASN A 29 8.78 3.06 3.83
C ASN A 29 8.44 2.25 5.07
N ALA A 30 9.48 1.80 5.77
CA ALA A 30 9.32 1.24 7.10
C ALA A 30 10.59 1.41 7.94
N ILE A 31 10.37 1.64 9.24
CA ILE A 31 11.41 1.71 10.26
C ILE A 31 11.07 0.74 11.38
N SER A 32 12.09 0.06 11.91
CA SER A 32 11.98 -0.82 13.06
C SER A 32 13.10 -0.52 14.06
N ASP A 33 12.75 -0.45 15.33
CA ASP A 33 13.71 -0.38 16.45
C ASP A 33 14.12 -1.78 16.96
N GLY A 34 13.64 -2.85 16.32
CA GLY A 34 13.83 -4.24 16.73
C GLY A 34 12.62 -4.83 17.45
N ASP A 35 11.78 -4.00 18.07
CA ASP A 35 10.56 -4.44 18.78
C ASP A 35 9.28 -4.04 18.05
N VAL A 36 9.28 -2.84 17.47
CA VAL A 36 8.12 -2.24 16.80
C VAL A 36 8.52 -1.77 15.41
N THR A 37 7.84 -2.31 14.39
CA THR A 37 7.94 -1.84 13.01
C THR A 37 6.79 -0.88 12.71
N ARG A 38 7.09 0.28 12.13
CA ARG A 38 6.09 1.21 11.59
C ARG A 38 6.39 1.48 10.13
N GLY A 39 5.36 1.58 9.30
CA GLY A 39 5.55 1.87 7.90
C GLY A 39 4.30 2.40 7.22
N GLU A 40 4.47 2.84 5.98
CA GLU A 40 3.41 3.37 5.13
C GLU A 40 3.56 2.83 3.70
N TYR A 41 2.49 2.24 3.15
CA TYR A 41 2.35 1.98 1.73
C TYR A 41 1.50 3.06 1.07
N ARG A 42 1.90 3.51 -0.12
CA ARG A 42 1.07 4.35 -0.99
C ARG A 42 0.93 3.68 -2.34
N VAL A 43 -0.29 3.60 -2.86
CA VAL A 43 -0.59 3.02 -4.18
C VAL A 43 -1.63 3.90 -4.89
N GLN A 44 -1.29 4.38 -6.08
CA GLN A 44 -2.24 5.04 -6.97
C GLN A 44 -3.20 4.00 -7.56
N LEU A 45 -4.49 4.18 -7.31
CA LEU A 45 -5.54 3.31 -7.81
C LEU A 45 -6.03 3.75 -9.19
N PRO A 46 -6.59 2.82 -10.00
CA PRO A 46 -7.15 3.13 -11.32
C PRO A 46 -8.29 4.15 -11.31
N ASP A 47 -9.00 4.31 -10.18
CA ASP A 47 -10.06 5.30 -10.01
C ASP A 47 -9.53 6.71 -9.69
N GLY A 48 -8.22 6.92 -9.73
CA GLY A 48 -7.57 8.20 -9.47
C GLY A 48 -7.33 8.51 -7.98
N ARG A 49 -7.78 7.67 -7.04
CA ARG A 49 -7.44 7.82 -5.63
C ARG A 49 -6.07 7.24 -5.32
N THR A 50 -5.40 7.76 -4.30
CA THR A 50 -4.24 7.11 -3.69
C THR A 50 -4.69 6.40 -2.43
N GLN A 51 -4.49 5.08 -2.37
CA GLN A 51 -4.64 4.32 -1.13
C GLN A 51 -3.39 4.48 -0.29
N ILE A 52 -3.56 4.84 0.98
CA ILE A 52 -2.48 4.98 1.96
C ILE A 52 -2.74 4.02 3.10
N VAL A 53 -1.81 3.09 3.33
CA VAL A 53 -1.88 2.11 4.42
C VAL A 53 -0.77 2.41 5.41
N ARG A 54 -1.12 2.91 6.59
CA ARG A 54 -0.19 3.11 7.71
C ARG A 54 -0.31 1.94 8.66
N TYR A 55 0.81 1.34 9.05
CA TYR A 55 0.79 0.17 9.90
C TYR A 55 1.79 0.24 11.05
N THR A 56 1.50 -0.56 12.08
CA THR A 56 2.38 -0.85 13.20
C THR A 56 2.34 -2.36 13.45
N ALA A 57 3.51 -2.96 13.65
CA ALA A 57 3.64 -4.37 13.98
C ALA A 57 4.56 -4.52 15.21
N ASP A 58 4.10 -5.29 16.19
CA ASP A 58 4.89 -5.65 17.37
C ASP A 58 4.50 -7.04 17.89
N TRP A 59 5.33 -7.61 18.78
CA TRP A 59 5.13 -8.97 19.29
C TRP A 59 3.94 -9.09 20.27
N LYS A 60 3.49 -7.99 20.89
CA LYS A 60 2.42 -7.98 21.90
C LYS A 60 1.04 -7.85 21.27
N HIS A 61 0.91 -6.99 20.26
CA HIS A 61 -0.36 -6.62 19.63
C HIS A 61 -0.51 -7.16 18.20
N GLY A 62 0.56 -7.75 17.64
CA GLY A 62 0.56 -8.23 16.26
C GLY A 62 0.58 -7.06 15.26
N PHE A 63 -0.02 -7.27 14.09
CA PHE A 63 -0.09 -6.26 13.02
C PHE A 63 -1.41 -5.48 13.09
N SER A 64 -1.32 -4.16 13.07
CA SER A 64 -2.46 -3.24 12.98
C SER A 64 -2.22 -2.20 11.89
N ALA A 65 -3.25 -1.89 11.11
CA ALA A 65 -3.15 -0.92 10.02
C ALA A 65 -4.40 -0.04 9.90
N GLN A 66 -4.16 1.21 9.49
CA GLN A 66 -5.18 2.15 9.07
C GLN A 66 -5.07 2.38 7.57
N VAL A 67 -6.18 2.16 6.86
CA VAL A 67 -6.29 2.42 5.43
C VAL A 67 -7.05 3.73 5.23
N THR A 68 -6.46 4.64 4.46
CA THR A 68 -7.06 5.92 4.06
C THR A 68 -6.95 6.10 2.56
N TYR A 69 -7.74 7.02 2.03
CA TYR A 69 -7.75 7.33 0.60
C TYR A 69 -7.63 8.85 0.43
N GLU A 70 -6.71 9.27 -0.44
CA GLU A 70 -6.59 10.66 -0.89
C GLU A 70 -7.12 10.78 -2.33
N GLY A 71 -7.73 11.92 -2.66
CA GLY A 71 -8.32 12.19 -3.97
C GLY A 71 -9.80 11.80 -4.10
N THR A 72 -10.37 12.08 -5.27
CA THR A 72 -11.78 11.84 -5.59
C THR A 72 -11.90 10.62 -6.51
N PRO A 73 -12.76 9.63 -6.18
CA PRO A 73 -12.95 8.48 -7.06
C PRO A 73 -13.58 8.91 -8.38
N ARG A 74 -12.95 8.51 -9.48
CA ARG A 74 -13.51 8.59 -10.83
C ARG A 74 -14.37 7.36 -11.08
N LEU A 75 -15.68 7.54 -10.97
CA LEU A 75 -16.69 6.50 -11.24
C LEU A 75 -16.84 6.18 -12.73
N ASP A 76 -16.25 6.99 -13.60
CA ASP A 76 -16.26 6.86 -15.06
C ASP A 76 -15.12 5.98 -15.59
N LEU A 77 -14.74 4.94 -14.85
CA LEU A 77 -14.13 3.74 -15.45
C LEU A 77 -15.14 3.18 -16.46
N GLN A 78 -15.11 3.74 -17.67
CA GLN A 78 -15.73 3.18 -18.85
C GLN A 78 -15.36 1.71 -18.83
N ARG A 79 -16.36 0.85 -18.60
CA ARG A 79 -16.35 -0.49 -19.20
C ARG A 79 -15.78 -0.27 -20.60
N PRO A 80 -14.72 -0.99 -21.02
CA PRO A 80 -14.40 -0.99 -22.43
C PRO A 80 -15.71 -1.38 -23.11
N THR A 81 -16.32 -0.43 -23.81
CA THR A 81 -17.46 -0.70 -24.67
C THR A 81 -16.85 -1.53 -25.78
N GLY A 82 -16.72 -2.83 -25.53
CA GLY A 82 -16.47 -3.84 -26.52
C GLY A 82 -17.64 -3.76 -27.48
N GLY A 83 -17.48 -2.91 -28.49
CA GLY A 83 -18.26 -2.97 -29.70
C GLY A 83 -17.93 -4.30 -30.36
N PHE A 84 -18.67 -5.34 -29.97
CA PHE A 84 -18.75 -6.57 -30.74
C PHE A 84 -19.40 -6.20 -32.07
N ASN A 85 -18.57 -5.84 -33.04
CA ASN A 85 -18.98 -5.73 -34.42
C ASN A 85 -19.30 -7.16 -34.90
N ARG A 86 -20.59 -7.48 -34.94
CA ARG A 86 -21.10 -8.75 -35.46
C ARG A 86 -21.56 -8.53 -36.90
N GLY A 87 -20.61 -8.70 -37.82
CA GLY A 87 -20.78 -8.79 -39.27
C GLY A 87 -19.39 -9.10 -39.85
N TYR A 88 -19.14 -10.10 -40.68
CA TYR A 88 -19.97 -10.87 -41.62
C TYR A 88 -19.67 -12.36 -41.48
#